data_AF-A0A645JG20-F1
#
_entry.id   AF-A0A645JG20-F1
#
_cell.length_a   1.000
_cell.length_b   1.000
_cell.length_c   1.000
_cell.angle_alpha   90.00
_cell.angle_beta   90.00
_cell.angle_gamma   90.00
#
_symmetry.space_group_name_H-M   'P 1'
#
loop_
_entity.id
_entity.type
_entity.pdbx_description
1 polymer ?
#
loop_
_entity_poly.entity_id
_entity_poly.type
_entity_poly.pdbx_seq_one_letter_code
_entity_poly.pdbx_strand_id
1 'polypeptide(L)'
;MPLWDDYQELLKSPFADMANIGGRYGGAISAACFLSRFTKKFDWAHLDIAGTAWKSGADKGATGRPVPLLTHYLLQRAGKLN
;
A
#
# COMPACT_ATOMS: atom_id res chain seq x y z
N MET A 1 2.62 0.56 8.42
CA MET A 1 1.46 -0.22 8.90
C MET A 1 1.89 -1.68 8.99
N PRO A 2 1.47 -2.44 10.02
CA PRO A 2 1.84 -3.85 10.15
C PRO A 2 1.09 -4.75 9.16
N LEU A 3 1.74 -5.80 8.65
CA LEU A 3 1.12 -6.89 7.87
C LEU A 3 1.06 -8.18 8.69
N TRP A 4 0.56 -8.09 9.92
CA TRP A 4 0.50 -9.23 10.82
C TRP A 4 -0.58 -10.25 10.39
N ASP A 5 -0.39 -11.50 10.81
CA ASP A 5 -1.28 -12.61 10.43
C ASP A 5 -2.72 -12.40 10.92
N ASP A 6 -2.93 -11.71 12.05
CA ASP A 6 -4.27 -11.37 12.56
C ASP A 6 -5.11 -10.58 11.54
N TYR A 7 -4.48 -9.77 10.67
CA TYR A 7 -5.17 -9.03 9.62
C TYR A 7 -5.42 -9.88 8.36
N GLN A 8 -4.66 -10.96 8.15
CA GLN A 8 -4.87 -11.90 7.04
C GLN A 8 -6.17 -12.70 7.23
N GLU A 9 -6.55 -12.95 8.47
CA GLU A 9 -7.78 -13.66 8.87
C GLU A 9 -9.04 -12.93 8.41
N LEU A 10 -8.99 -11.59 8.33
CA LEU A 10 -10.09 -10.77 7.82
C LEU A 10 -10.46 -11.07 6.37
N LEU A 11 -9.55 -11.68 5.60
CA LEU A 11 -9.75 -12.03 4.19
C LEU A 11 -10.23 -13.47 3.98
N LYS A 12 -10.63 -14.20 5.03
CA LYS A 12 -11.17 -15.55 4.87
C LYS A 12 -12.48 -15.53 4.08
N SER A 13 -12.61 -16.48 3.14
CA SER A 13 -13.83 -16.69 2.38
C SER A 13 -14.29 -18.14 2.54
N PRO A 14 -15.60 -18.39 2.71
CA PRO A 14 -16.13 -19.76 2.78
C PRO A 14 -16.23 -20.43 1.40
N PHE A 15 -16.03 -19.69 0.31
CA PHE A 15 -16.23 -20.18 -1.07
C PHE A 15 -14.98 -20.12 -1.96
N ALA A 16 -13.95 -19.38 -1.55
CA ALA A 16 -12.76 -19.12 -2.35
C ALA A 16 -11.51 -19.07 -1.44
N ASP A 17 -10.33 -19.07 -2.04
CA ASP A 17 -9.05 -19.00 -1.29
C ASP A 17 -8.94 -17.75 -0.41
N MET A 18 -9.61 -16.66 -0.81
CA MET A 18 -9.75 -15.44 -0.01
C MET A 18 -10.89 -14.55 -0.52
N ALA A 19 -11.38 -13.66 0.33
CA ALA A 19 -12.18 -12.50 -0.06
C ALA A 19 -11.28 -11.32 -0.48
N ASN A 20 -11.80 -10.41 -1.28
CA ASN A 20 -11.07 -9.21 -1.72
C ASN A 20 -11.17 -8.03 -0.74
N ILE A 21 -12.01 -8.12 0.30
CA ILE A 21 -12.28 -7.05 1.28
C ILE A 21 -12.31 -7.67 2.68
N GLY A 22 -11.66 -7.02 3.65
CA GLY A 22 -11.57 -7.47 5.05
C GLY A 22 -12.49 -6.77 6.05
N GLY A 23 -13.46 -5.98 5.58
CA GLY A 23 -14.39 -5.19 6.41
C GLY A 23 -13.97 -3.73 6.61
N ARG A 24 -14.65 -3.04 7.54
CA ARG A 24 -14.50 -1.58 7.74
C ARG A 24 -13.24 -1.19 8.50
N TYR A 25 -12.86 -1.98 9.53
CA TYR A 25 -11.73 -1.66 10.39
C TYR A 25 -10.44 -2.20 9.78
N GLY A 26 -9.39 -1.37 9.74
CA GLY A 26 -8.11 -1.78 9.17
C GLY A 26 -8.13 -1.99 7.65
N GLY A 27 -9.06 -1.34 6.92
CA GLY A 27 -9.23 -1.52 5.48
C GLY A 27 -7.91 -1.41 4.68
N ALA A 28 -7.11 -0.38 4.93
CA ALA A 28 -5.81 -0.19 4.28
C ALA A 28 -4.82 -1.34 4.57
N ILE A 29 -4.84 -1.89 5.79
CA ILE A 29 -4.02 -3.03 6.19
C ILE A 29 -4.51 -4.30 5.49
N SER A 30 -5.81 -4.59 5.52
CA SER A 30 -6.38 -5.77 4.85
C SER A 30 -6.17 -5.73 3.33
N ALA A 31 -6.21 -4.56 2.70
CA ALA A 31 -5.90 -4.39 1.28
C ALA A 31 -4.41 -4.70 1.00
N ALA A 32 -3.50 -4.23 1.85
CA ALA A 32 -2.08 -4.56 1.74
C ALA A 32 -1.81 -6.06 2.00
N CYS A 33 -2.52 -6.69 2.95
CA CYS A 33 -2.51 -8.13 3.19
C CYS A 33 -2.97 -8.91 1.95
N PHE A 34 -4.04 -8.47 1.28
CA PHE A 34 -4.50 -9.05 0.02
C PHE A 34 -3.39 -9.04 -1.04
N LEU A 35 -2.78 -7.88 -1.28
CA LEU A 35 -1.69 -7.73 -2.25
C LEU A 35 -0.47 -8.61 -1.90
N SER A 36 -0.12 -8.70 -0.62
CA SER A 36 1.04 -9.49 -0.15
C SER A 36 0.98 -10.98 -0.54
N ARG A 37 -0.22 -11.54 -0.72
CA ARG A 37 -0.39 -12.94 -1.10
C ARG A 37 0.13 -13.23 -2.51
N PHE A 38 0.21 -12.21 -3.36
CA PHE A 38 0.68 -12.31 -4.75
C PHE A 38 2.15 -11.94 -4.93
N THR A 39 2.83 -11.46 -3.88
CA THR A 39 4.19 -10.90 -3.98
C THR A 39 5.24 -11.69 -3.20
N LYS A 40 4.89 -12.89 -2.70
CA LYS A 40 5.77 -13.76 -1.89
C LYS A 40 7.14 -14.10 -2.49
N LYS A 41 7.32 -13.90 -3.80
CA LYS A 41 8.58 -14.17 -4.53
C LYS A 41 9.49 -12.94 -4.67
N PHE A 42 9.08 -11.78 -4.14
CA PHE A 42 9.78 -10.51 -4.34
C PHE A 42 9.98 -9.77 -3.01
N ASP A 43 11.09 -9.06 -2.88
CA ASP A 43 11.23 -8.02 -1.87
C ASP A 43 10.29 -6.86 -2.24
N TRP A 44 9.16 -6.77 -1.55
CA TRP A 44 8.04 -5.96 -1.98
C TRP A 44 7.59 -4.97 -0.89
N ALA A 45 7.15 -3.79 -1.34
CA ALA A 45 6.51 -2.79 -0.52
C ALA A 45 5.28 -2.20 -1.24
N HIS A 46 4.28 -1.82 -0.46
CA HIS A 46 3.09 -1.10 -0.93
C HIS A 46 3.06 0.31 -0.38
N LEU A 47 2.75 1.28 -1.25
CA LEU A 47 2.48 2.66 -0.88
C LEU A 47 1.00 2.95 -1.13
N ASP A 48 0.23 3.10 -0.06
CA ASP A 48 -1.13 3.66 -0.15
C ASP A 48 -1.04 5.18 -0.22
N ILE A 49 -1.36 5.73 -1.39
CA ILE A 49 -1.25 7.17 -1.68
C ILE A 49 -2.60 7.88 -1.73
N ALA A 50 -3.71 7.20 -1.42
CA ALA A 50 -5.06 7.76 -1.56
C ALA A 50 -5.23 9.10 -0.82
N GLY A 51 -4.63 9.24 0.37
CA GLY A 51 -4.66 10.48 1.15
C GLY A 51 -3.60 11.52 0.76
N THR A 52 -2.64 11.19 -0.11
CA THR A 52 -1.50 12.08 -0.43
C THR A 52 -1.47 12.55 -1.88
N ALA A 53 -2.13 11.84 -2.79
CA ALA A 53 -2.02 12.05 -4.23
C ALA A 53 -2.77 13.28 -4.75
N TRP A 54 -3.83 13.72 -4.06
CA TRP A 54 -4.59 14.91 -4.41
C TRP A 54 -5.11 15.65 -3.18
N LYS A 55 -5.47 16.92 -3.36
CA LYS A 55 -6.23 17.72 -2.40
C LYS A 55 -7.68 17.84 -2.85
N SER A 56 -8.57 18.00 -1.88
CA SER A 56 -10.00 18.30 -2.09
C SER A 56 -10.30 19.74 -1.64
N GLY A 57 -11.53 20.20 -1.86
CA GLY A 57 -11.94 21.56 -1.49
C GLY A 57 -11.52 22.61 -2.52
N ALA A 58 -11.32 23.85 -2.07
CA ALA A 58 -10.99 24.99 -2.95
C ALA A 58 -9.66 24.77 -3.72
N ASP A 59 -8.67 24.16 -3.06
CA ASP A 59 -7.36 23.85 -3.66
C ASP A 59 -7.34 22.47 -4.33
N LYS A 60 -8.42 22.11 -5.05
CA LYS A 60 -8.53 20.82 -5.74
C LYS A 60 -7.43 20.67 -6.78
N GLY A 61 -6.61 19.63 -6.63
CA GLY A 61 -5.53 19.37 -7.57
C GLY A 61 -4.66 18.18 -7.16
N ALA A 62 -3.89 17.67 -8.12
CA ALA A 62 -2.88 16.65 -7.88
C ALA A 62 -1.68 17.24 -7.14
N THR A 63 -1.06 16.46 -6.24
CA THR A 63 0.10 16.91 -5.46
C THR A 63 1.44 16.51 -6.06
N GLY A 64 1.45 15.56 -7.00
CA GLY A 64 2.67 14.93 -7.52
C GLY A 64 3.34 13.94 -6.55
N ARG A 65 2.77 13.71 -5.36
CA ARG A 65 3.29 12.67 -4.44
C ARG A 65 2.92 11.27 -4.98
N PRO A 66 3.81 10.26 -4.84
CA PRO A 66 5.05 10.27 -4.07
C PRO A 66 6.31 10.43 -4.92
N VAL A 67 6.28 11.16 -6.04
CA VAL A 67 7.44 11.31 -6.95
C VAL A 67 8.73 11.69 -6.20
N PRO A 68 8.74 12.69 -5.28
CA PRO A 68 9.97 13.02 -4.54
C PRO A 68 10.54 11.86 -3.72
N LEU A 69 9.67 11.04 -3.09
CA LEU A 69 10.09 9.89 -2.29
C LEU A 69 10.71 8.81 -3.17
N LEU A 70 10.09 8.48 -4.30
CA LEU A 70 10.59 7.45 -5.22
C LEU A 70 11.89 7.90 -5.89
N THR A 71 11.98 9.17 -6.31
CA THR A 71 13.22 9.73 -6.85
C THR A 71 14.36 9.66 -5.84
N HIS A 72 14.11 10.04 -4.59
CA HIS A 72 15.11 9.94 -3.53
C HIS A 72 15.56 8.49 -3.31
N TYR A 73 14.63 7.55 -3.20
CA TYR A 73 14.93 6.11 -3.09
C TYR A 73 15.83 5.61 -4.24
N LEU A 74 15.51 5.97 -5.48
CA LEU A 74 16.29 5.57 -6.65
C LEU A 74 17.68 6.22 -6.68
N LEU A 75 17.80 7.50 -6.33
CA LEU A 75 19.10 8.18 -6.23
C LEU A 75 19.99 7.56 -5.16
N GLN A 76 19.42 7.18 -4.01
CA GLN A 76 20.14 6.49 -2.95
C GLN A 76 20.62 5.12 -3.42
N ARG A 77 19.75 4.34 -4.08
CA ARG A 77 20.11 3.04 -4.69
C ARG A 77 21.20 3.17 -5.76
N ALA A 78 21.25 4.29 -6.47
CA ALA A 78 22.25 4.58 -7.49
C ALA A 78 23.57 5.15 -6.91
N GLY A 79 23.70 5.28 -5.58
CA GLY A 79 24.86 5.89 -4.94
C GLY A 79 25.05 7.37 -5.27
N LYS A 80 23.96 8.08 -5.60
CA LYS A 80 23.95 9.52 -5.92
C LYS A 80 23.58 10.39 -4.72
N LEU A 81 23.25 9.76 -3.60
CA LEU A 81 23.04 10.39 -2.31
C LEU A 81 24.01 9.73 -1.32
N ASN A 82 24.66 10.57 -0.51
CA ASN A 82 25.61 10.14 0.53
C ASN A 82 24.89 9.44 1.69
#